data_AF-A3IZU1-F1
#
_entry.id   AF-A3IZU1-F1
#
_cell.length_a   1.000
_cell.length_b   1.000
_cell.length_c   1.000
_cell.angle_alpha   90.00
_cell.angle_beta   90.00
_cell.angle_gamma   90.00
#
_symmetry.space_group_name_H-M   'P 1'
#
loop_
_entity.id
_entity.type
_entity.pdbx_description
1 polymer ?
#
loop_
_entity_poly.entity_id
_entity_poly.type
_entity_poly.pdbx_seq_one_letter_code
_entity_poly.pdbx_strand_id
1 'polypeptide(L)'
;MDNKQYGSKRLRQAIEIIESNGLSVYRRRRKEKSFVKLYTDSLEAILPKISGSALKVLHALGFRMGFEDTIVEMTQREIQQATALSEHTIREALNELEELKIISRLGPNNRRKYVLSQMFVKKGK
;
A
#
# COMPACT_ATOMS: atom_id res chain seq x y z
N MET A 1 -17.47 -20.10 -28.95
CA MET A 1 -17.77 -19.51 -27.63
C MET A 1 -17.89 -20.65 -26.60
N ASP A 2 -17.33 -20.44 -25.41
CA ASP A 2 -17.84 -20.95 -24.10
C ASP A 2 -17.70 -22.40 -23.61
N ASN A 3 -16.53 -23.04 -23.77
CA ASN A 3 -16.23 -24.24 -22.97
C ASN A 3 -15.66 -23.93 -21.55
N LYS A 4 -15.03 -22.76 -21.37
CA LYS A 4 -14.48 -22.32 -20.06
C LYS A 4 -15.54 -21.77 -19.10
N GLN A 5 -16.58 -21.11 -19.62
CA GLN A 5 -17.65 -20.54 -18.81
C GLN A 5 -18.54 -21.63 -18.18
N TYR A 6 -18.78 -22.73 -18.91
CA TYR A 6 -19.64 -23.83 -18.45
C TYR A 6 -19.03 -24.61 -17.28
N GLY A 7 -17.71 -24.83 -17.30
CA GLY A 7 -16.97 -25.47 -16.20
C GLY A 7 -16.98 -24.65 -14.90
N SER A 8 -17.00 -23.32 -15.00
CA SER A 8 -17.02 -22.44 -13.82
C SER A 8 -18.34 -22.48 -13.05
N LYS A 9 -19.47 -22.71 -13.72
CA LYS A 9 -20.80 -22.68 -13.08
C LYS A 9 -21.07 -23.97 -12.28
N ARG A 10 -20.72 -25.12 -12.86
CA ARG A 10 -20.81 -26.44 -12.18
C ARG A 10 -19.88 -26.53 -10.97
N LEU A 11 -18.66 -25.97 -11.07
CA LEU A 11 -17.72 -25.94 -9.95
C LEU A 11 -18.25 -25.12 -8.77
N ARG A 12 -18.89 -23.97 -9.02
CA ARG A 12 -19.51 -23.15 -7.96
C ARG A 12 -20.64 -23.88 -7.27
N GLN A 13 -21.54 -24.50 -8.05
CA GLN A 13 -22.64 -25.30 -7.49
C GLN A 13 -22.13 -26.46 -6.62
N ALA A 14 -21.08 -27.16 -7.06
CA ALA A 14 -20.47 -28.23 -6.26
C ALA A 14 -19.88 -27.70 -4.95
N ILE A 15 -19.23 -26.53 -4.97
CA ILE A 15 -18.70 -25.88 -3.76
C ILE A 15 -19.84 -25.49 -2.80
N GLU A 16 -20.91 -24.87 -3.31
CA GLU A 16 -22.07 -24.47 -2.51
C GLU A 16 -22.77 -25.67 -1.85
N ILE A 17 -22.89 -26.80 -2.55
CA ILE A 17 -23.44 -28.04 -1.99
C ILE A 17 -22.55 -28.56 -0.86
N ILE A 18 -21.23 -28.58 -1.04
CA ILE A 18 -20.31 -29.07 0.00
C ILE A 18 -20.35 -28.17 1.24
N GLU A 19 -20.37 -26.84 1.04
CA GLU A 19 -20.40 -25.86 2.14
C GLU A 19 -21.73 -25.83 2.89
N SER A 20 -22.85 -26.03 2.20
CA SER A 20 -24.18 -26.14 2.83
C SER A 20 -24.35 -27.41 3.67
N ASN A 21 -23.50 -28.43 3.46
CA ASN A 21 -23.46 -29.64 4.28
C ASN A 21 -22.41 -29.57 5.41
N GLY A 22 -21.89 -28.37 5.71
CA GLY A 22 -20.99 -28.13 6.85
C GLY A 22 -19.53 -28.52 6.59
N LEU A 23 -19.15 -28.81 5.34
CA LEU A 23 -17.78 -29.14 4.96
C LEU A 23 -17.11 -27.93 4.30
N SER A 24 -15.86 -27.62 4.67
CA SER A 24 -15.10 -26.53 4.04
C SER A 24 -14.32 -27.03 2.83
N VAL A 25 -14.51 -26.40 1.66
CA VAL A 25 -13.66 -26.67 0.49
C VAL A 25 -12.39 -25.83 0.60
N TYR A 26 -11.22 -26.49 0.67
CA TYR A 26 -9.95 -25.77 0.55
C TYR A 26 -9.85 -25.13 -0.83
N ARG A 27 -9.96 -23.81 -0.84
CA ARG A 27 -9.71 -22.99 -2.01
C ARG A 27 -8.37 -22.31 -1.78
N ARG A 28 -7.47 -22.36 -2.77
CA ARG A 28 -6.31 -21.46 -2.80
C ARG A 28 -6.88 -20.05 -2.83
N ARG A 29 -6.99 -19.40 -1.66
CA ARG A 29 -7.36 -17.99 -1.57
C ARG A 29 -6.43 -17.27 -2.55
N ARG A 30 -6.99 -16.50 -3.49
CA ARG A 30 -6.16 -15.60 -4.28
C ARG A 30 -5.40 -14.77 -3.25
N LYS A 31 -4.06 -14.88 -3.23
CA LYS A 31 -3.26 -13.88 -2.53
C LYS A 31 -3.72 -12.55 -3.09
N GLU A 32 -4.22 -11.68 -2.22
CA GLU A 32 -4.49 -10.31 -2.61
C GLU A 32 -3.21 -9.77 -3.23
N LYS A 33 -3.30 -9.27 -4.45
CA LYS A 33 -2.15 -8.72 -5.16
C LYS A 33 -2.21 -7.21 -5.02
N SER A 34 -1.04 -6.57 -4.97
CA SER A 34 -0.93 -5.10 -4.97
C SER A 34 -1.50 -4.41 -3.73
N PHE A 35 -1.31 -5.01 -2.55
CA PHE A 35 -1.63 -4.36 -1.28
C PHE A 35 -0.36 -3.88 -0.56
N VAL A 36 -0.53 -2.91 0.32
CA VAL A 36 0.51 -2.40 1.21
C VAL A 36 0.18 -2.86 2.63
N LYS A 37 1.13 -3.54 3.27
CA LYS A 37 1.06 -3.90 4.68
C LYS A 37 1.49 -2.70 5.52
N LEU A 38 0.65 -2.36 6.49
CA LEU A 38 0.97 -1.44 7.57
C LEU A 38 1.12 -2.25 8.85
N TYR A 39 2.17 -1.99 9.61
CA TYR A 39 2.34 -2.61 10.93
C TYR A 39 1.43 -1.89 11.92
N THR A 40 0.58 -2.65 12.62
CA THR A 40 -0.44 -2.14 13.54
C THR A 40 0.17 -1.32 14.65
N ASP A 41 1.21 -1.85 15.30
CA ASP A 41 1.82 -1.23 16.48
C ASP A 41 2.49 0.11 16.11
N SER A 42 3.16 0.13 14.96
CA SER A 42 3.77 1.35 14.41
C SER A 42 2.71 2.37 14.00
N LEU A 43 1.59 1.92 13.44
CA LEU A 43 0.48 2.78 13.05
C LEU A 43 -0.21 3.37 14.29
N GLU A 44 -0.49 2.58 15.31
CA GLU A 44 -1.10 3.01 16.56
C GLU A 44 -0.22 4.07 17.27
N ALA A 45 1.10 3.84 17.30
CA ALA A 45 2.05 4.79 17.90
C ALA A 45 2.15 6.13 17.14
N ILE A 46 1.89 6.14 15.83
CA ILE A 46 2.05 7.33 14.98
C ILE A 46 0.75 8.07 14.74
N LEU A 47 -0.41 7.40 14.75
CA LEU A 47 -1.71 7.97 14.39
C LEU A 47 -2.04 9.27 15.15
N PRO A 48 -1.77 9.39 16.47
CA PRO A 48 -2.06 10.62 17.21
C PRO A 48 -1.14 11.79 16.87
N LYS A 49 0.01 11.52 16.23
CA LYS A 49 1.09 12.49 15.97
C LYS A 49 1.12 12.95 14.53
N ILE A 50 0.75 12.05 13.61
CA ILE A 50 0.83 12.30 12.17
C ILE A 50 -0.38 13.11 11.68
N SER A 51 -0.12 14.12 10.85
CA SER A 51 -1.16 14.90 10.20
C SER A 51 -1.83 14.10 9.08
N GLY A 52 -3.09 14.44 8.77
CA GLY A 52 -3.81 13.82 7.65
C GLY A 52 -3.12 14.06 6.29
N SER A 53 -2.42 15.20 6.14
CA SER A 53 -1.64 15.51 4.94
C SER A 53 -0.39 14.64 4.83
N ALA A 54 0.35 14.47 5.93
CA ALA A 54 1.49 13.55 5.98
C ALA A 54 1.07 12.10 5.71
N LEU A 55 -0.07 11.67 6.24
CA LEU A 55 -0.62 10.34 5.96
C LEU A 55 -0.94 10.15 4.46
N LYS A 56 -1.56 11.15 3.80
CA LYS A 56 -1.80 11.11 2.34
C LYS A 56 -0.49 10.99 1.54
N VAL A 57 0.53 11.75 1.92
CA VAL A 57 1.84 11.70 1.26
C VAL A 57 2.51 10.33 1.49
N LEU A 58 2.45 9.79 2.70
CA LEU A 58 2.96 8.45 3.02
C LEU A 58 2.32 7.38 2.13
N HIS A 59 1.00 7.41 1.97
CA HIS A 59 0.29 6.48 1.09
C HIS A 59 0.66 6.66 -0.39
N ALA A 60 0.79 7.90 -0.86
CA ALA A 60 1.20 8.17 -2.24
C ALA A 60 2.60 7.59 -2.54
N LEU A 61 3.55 7.73 -1.61
CA LEU A 61 4.85 7.08 -1.70
C LEU A 61 4.72 5.55 -1.61
N GLY A 62 3.90 5.05 -0.68
CA GLY A 62 3.64 3.62 -0.46
C GLY A 62 3.15 2.90 -1.72
N PHE A 63 2.31 3.54 -2.52
CA PHE A 63 1.82 2.97 -3.79
C PHE A 63 2.89 2.79 -4.85
N ARG A 64 3.98 3.58 -4.80
CA ARG A 64 5.11 3.49 -5.71
C ARG A 64 6.23 2.56 -5.25
N MET A 65 6.14 2.00 -4.04
CA MET A 65 7.16 1.09 -3.52
C MET A 65 7.34 -0.16 -4.40
N GLY A 66 8.59 -0.59 -4.53
CA GLY A 66 8.95 -1.89 -5.09
C GLY A 66 8.55 -3.06 -4.19
N PHE A 67 8.74 -4.28 -4.68
CA PHE A 67 8.63 -5.50 -3.85
C PHE A 67 9.92 -5.78 -3.09
N GLU A 68 11.07 -5.45 -3.69
CA GLU A 68 12.40 -5.73 -3.15
C GLU A 68 12.90 -4.62 -2.23
N ASP A 69 12.46 -3.38 -2.43
CA ASP A 69 12.93 -2.22 -1.69
C ASP A 69 11.80 -1.26 -1.29
N THR A 70 12.09 -0.47 -0.26
CA THR A 70 11.22 0.60 0.24
C THR A 70 11.64 1.97 -0.30
N ILE A 71 12.51 1.99 -1.31
CA ILE A 71 13.02 3.20 -1.94
C ILE A 71 12.06 3.62 -3.04
N VAL A 72 11.64 4.88 -2.99
CA VAL A 72 10.71 5.48 -3.94
C VAL A 72 11.37 6.70 -4.55
N GLU A 73 11.50 6.68 -5.88
CA GLU A 73 11.88 7.86 -6.64
C GLU A 73 10.60 8.53 -7.14
N MET A 74 10.28 9.70 -6.58
CA MET A 74 9.09 10.46 -6.95
C MET A 74 9.37 11.95 -6.79
N THR A 75 9.01 12.75 -7.77
CA THR A 75 9.15 14.21 -7.72
C THR A 75 8.03 14.84 -6.89
N GLN A 76 8.23 16.07 -6.41
CA GLN A 76 7.16 16.82 -5.73
C GLN A 76 5.91 17.00 -6.61
N ARG A 77 6.09 17.17 -7.93
CA ARG A 77 4.98 17.28 -8.89
C ARG A 77 4.17 15.99 -8.97
N GLU A 78 4.82 14.83 -8.95
CA GLU A 78 4.13 13.54 -8.94
C GLU A 78 3.40 13.31 -7.61
N ILE A 79 3.98 13.72 -6.48
CA ILE A 79 3.29 13.70 -5.16
C ILE A 79 2.06 14.61 -5.20
N GLN A 80 2.18 15.79 -5.80
CA GLN A 80 1.08 16.73 -5.95
C GLN A 80 -0.05 16.15 -6.79
N GLN A 81 0.26 15.54 -7.93
CA GLN A 81 -0.74 14.88 -8.77
C GLN A 81 -1.42 13.71 -8.06
N ALA A 82 -0.68 12.94 -7.25
CA ALA A 82 -1.23 11.80 -6.53
C ALA A 82 -2.10 12.19 -5.32
N THR A 83 -1.81 13.31 -4.67
CA THR A 83 -2.43 13.70 -3.39
C THR A 83 -3.40 14.88 -3.49
N ALA A 84 -3.38 15.62 -4.60
CA ALA A 84 -4.08 16.89 -4.79
C ALA A 84 -3.79 17.95 -3.70
N LEU A 85 -2.61 17.88 -3.08
CA LEU A 85 -2.16 18.83 -2.07
C LEU A 85 -1.38 19.99 -2.70
N SER A 86 -1.32 21.13 -2.02
CA SER A 86 -0.46 22.24 -2.44
C SER A 86 1.03 21.89 -2.25
N GLU A 87 1.92 22.56 -3.00
CA GLU A 87 3.36 22.36 -2.86
C GLU A 87 3.86 22.63 -1.43
N HIS A 88 3.33 23.67 -0.80
CA HIS A 88 3.64 24.02 0.59
C HIS A 88 3.27 22.88 1.54
N THR A 89 2.04 22.38 1.43
CA THR A 89 1.53 21.28 2.27
C THR A 89 2.34 20.00 2.06
N ILE A 90 2.77 19.71 0.84
CA ILE A 90 3.63 18.55 0.54
C ILE A 90 4.98 18.70 1.22
N ARG A 91 5.57 19.89 1.21
CA ARG A 91 6.86 20.16 1.86
C ARG A 91 6.78 19.95 3.36
N GLU A 92 5.75 20.50 4.00
CA GLU A 92 5.48 20.31 5.43
C GLU A 92 5.24 18.84 5.77
N ALA A 93 4.35 18.18 5.02
CA ALA A 93 4.06 16.76 5.18
C ALA A 93 5.32 15.89 5.06
N LEU A 94 6.16 16.14 4.06
CA LEU A 94 7.42 15.41 3.92
C LEU A 94 8.38 15.70 5.09
N ASN A 95 8.40 16.91 5.65
CA ASN A 95 9.29 17.27 6.76
C ASN A 95 8.84 16.53 8.02
N GLU A 96 7.54 16.54 8.28
CA GLU A 96 6.91 15.82 9.37
C GLU A 96 7.20 14.31 9.30
N LEU A 97 7.06 13.69 8.12
CA LEU A 97 7.37 12.27 7.91
C LEU A 97 8.85 11.93 8.20
N GLU A 98 9.76 12.88 7.95
CA GLU A 98 11.20 12.72 8.21
C GLU A 98 11.52 12.90 9.69
N GLU A 99 10.92 13.89 10.36
CA GLU A 99 11.02 14.10 11.82
C GLU A 99 10.50 12.89 12.60
N LEU A 100 9.39 12.31 12.15
CA LEU A 100 8.79 11.10 12.70
C LEU A 100 9.58 9.81 12.35
N LYS A 101 10.68 9.91 11.59
CA LYS A 101 11.53 8.79 11.14
C LYS A 101 10.77 7.72 10.35
N ILE A 102 9.67 8.10 9.71
CA ILE A 102 8.88 7.22 8.84
C ILE A 102 9.54 7.14 7.46
N ILE A 103 10.12 8.25 7.00
CA ILE A 103 10.89 8.32 5.77
C ILE A 103 12.29 8.88 6.01
N SER A 104 13.18 8.65 5.05
CA SER A 104 14.45 9.36 4.95
C SER A 104 14.67 9.82 3.51
N ARG A 105 15.22 11.00 3.33
CA ARG A 105 15.45 11.59 2.01
C ARG A 105 16.90 11.39 1.57
N LEU A 106 17.09 10.94 0.33
CA LEU A 106 18.40 10.76 -0.29
C LEU A 106 18.51 11.58 -1.57
N GLY A 107 19.71 12.08 -1.83
CA GLY A 107 20.04 12.78 -3.07
C GLY A 107 19.58 14.24 -3.14
N PRO A 108 19.94 14.94 -4.25
CA PRO A 108 19.60 16.34 -4.48
C PRO A 108 18.11 16.54 -4.78
N ASN A 109 17.61 17.77 -4.65
CA ASN A 109 16.17 18.10 -4.77
C ASN A 109 15.53 17.63 -6.09
N ASN A 110 16.28 17.65 -7.20
CA ASN A 110 15.79 17.27 -8.53
C ASN A 110 15.75 15.75 -8.77
N ARG A 111 16.35 14.94 -7.89
CA ARG A 111 16.39 13.47 -7.96
C ARG A 111 16.21 12.87 -6.57
N ARG A 112 15.29 13.46 -5.80
CA ARG A 112 15.07 13.06 -4.42
C ARG A 112 14.50 11.64 -4.38
N LYS A 113 15.12 10.78 -3.60
CA LYS A 113 14.63 9.45 -3.27
C LYS A 113 14.12 9.44 -1.84
N TYR A 114 13.02 8.75 -1.61
CA TYR A 114 12.41 8.58 -0.30
C TYR A 114 12.54 7.12 0.11
N VAL A 115 13.20 6.87 1.23
CA VAL A 115 13.32 5.53 1.82
C VAL A 115 12.27 5.40 2.89
N LEU A 116 11.28 4.54 2.68
CA LEU A 116 10.23 4.28 3.67
C LEU A 116 10.74 3.27 4.70
N SER A 117 10.46 3.52 5.97
CA SER A 117 10.86 2.62 7.05
C SER A 117 10.10 1.30 6.97
N GLN A 118 10.84 0.19 6.94
CA GLN A 118 10.27 -1.16 6.94
C GLN A 118 9.53 -1.51 8.23
N MET A 119 9.68 -0.69 9.29
CA MET A 119 8.91 -0.82 10.52
C MET A 119 7.47 -0.32 10.37
N PHE A 120 7.18 0.47 9.34
CA PHE A 120 5.86 1.05 9.11
C PHE A 120 5.16 0.41 7.91
N VAL A 121 5.88 0.19 6.81
CA VAL A 121 5.27 -0.16 5.53
C VAL A 121 6.04 -1.27 4.81
N LYS A 122 5.31 -2.23 4.22
CA LYS A 122 5.88 -3.27 3.34
C LYS A 122 4.91 -3.64 2.22
N LYS A 123 5.39 -3.87 1.01
CA LYS A 123 4.53 -4.37 -0.08
C LYS A 123 4.16 -5.84 0.15
N GLY A 124 2.87 -6.15 0.02
CA GLY A 124 2.34 -7.51 0.20
C GLY A 124 2.65 -8.41 -0.99
N LYS A 125 3.04 -9.68 -0.73
CA LYS A 125 3.33 -10.71 -1.74
C LYS A 125 2.09 -11.49 -2.18
#